data_AF-A0A7K2YJQ4-F1
#
_entry.id   AF-A0A7K2YJQ4-F1
#
_cell.length_a   1.000
_cell.length_b   1.000
_cell.length_c   1.000
_cell.angle_alpha   90.00
_cell.angle_beta   90.00
_cell.angle_gamma   90.00
#
_symmetry.space_group_name_H-M   'P 1'
#
loop_
_entity.id
_entity.type
_entity.pdbx_description
1 polymer ?
#
loop_
_entity_poly.entity_id
_entity_poly.type
_entity_poly.pdbx_seq_one_letter_code
_entity_poly.pdbx_strand_id
1 'polypeptide(L)'
;MGSTLNVVSGCSASAGIGLGSGHPEKVVFPVRTRHPKARWTSLVLAATVVGGLTACSDDGKSPTAAKSSATHAATAAPTGAARNEPAGPTATDVRDPVVAGELARGLNTPWGLAPLPDKDALVSSRDTGAIVRIGPGTPTPTTVGTVPGAVHRGEGGLLGLALSPNYANDHFLYAYLTTAEDNRIVRMTYLPDQPLGQPQVLLSGIPAGSNHNGGRIAFGPDGMLYAGTGEAGEKPNAQDPGSLGGKILRVTPEGKPAPGNPFPNSPVWSLGHRNVQGLAWDSTGRLWASEFGQDTWDELNLIRSGANYGWPVVEGSGNDPRYVNPVAQWATDDASPSGIAILGDVVYLASLKGERLWQAPIDGSTVAPPKAFLQGKYGRLRTVVAVAPGEMWLVTNETDGRGSPREGDDRVLRVVLS
;
A
#
# COMPACT_ATOMS: atom_id res chain seq x y z
N MET A 1 67.78 37.21 35.57
CA MET A 1 67.05 36.37 36.55
C MET A 1 66.54 35.14 35.79
N GLY A 2 66.82 33.93 36.34
CA GLY A 2 66.49 32.54 35.94
C GLY A 2 65.89 32.23 34.55
N SER A 3 66.51 31.36 33.73
CA SER A 3 66.41 29.88 33.74
C SER A 3 65.05 29.41 33.16
N THR A 4 64.90 28.54 32.14
CA THR A 4 65.57 27.27 31.73
C THR A 4 64.98 26.86 30.34
N LEU A 5 65.77 26.50 29.30
CA LEU A 5 66.14 25.12 28.82
C LEU A 5 64.94 24.21 28.43
N ASN A 6 64.82 23.51 27.29
CA ASN A 6 65.72 22.74 26.39
C ASN A 6 65.13 22.69 24.94
N VAL A 7 65.84 22.78 23.79
CA VAL A 7 67.00 22.04 23.18
C VAL A 7 66.57 20.78 22.39
N VAL A 8 66.44 20.86 21.04
CA VAL A 8 67.36 20.43 19.92
C VAL A 8 67.11 18.96 19.50
N SER A 9 66.62 18.66 18.29
CA SER A 9 67.22 18.67 16.91
C SER A 9 67.87 17.33 16.52
N GLY A 10 67.73 16.94 15.24
CA GLY A 10 68.50 15.84 14.66
C GLY A 10 68.05 15.42 13.25
N CYS A 11 68.69 15.99 12.23
CA CYS A 11 68.61 15.67 10.80
C CYS A 11 69.02 14.22 10.42
N SER A 12 68.52 13.72 9.29
CA SER A 12 69.34 13.11 8.23
C SER A 12 68.59 12.92 6.91
N ALA A 13 69.36 12.92 5.82
CA ALA A 13 68.94 13.01 4.43
C ALA A 13 69.07 11.68 3.64
N SER A 14 68.44 11.69 2.47
CA SER A 14 68.82 11.05 1.19
C SER A 14 68.43 9.61 0.83
N ALA A 15 67.74 9.56 -0.33
CA ALA A 15 67.94 8.74 -1.53
C ALA A 15 67.47 7.26 -1.61
N GLY A 16 66.52 7.03 -2.53
CA GLY A 16 66.76 6.17 -3.71
C GLY A 16 66.03 4.82 -3.81
N ILE A 17 65.26 4.67 -4.92
CA ILE A 17 64.98 3.44 -5.71
C ILE A 17 64.07 2.40 -4.99
N GLY A 18 63.01 1.80 -5.52
CA GLY A 18 62.54 1.58 -6.89
C GLY A 18 62.18 0.08 -7.04
N LEU A 19 60.88 -0.20 -7.22
CA LEU A 19 60.24 -1.42 -7.78
C LEU A 19 60.38 -2.77 -7.03
N GLY A 20 59.22 -3.33 -6.65
CA GLY A 20 59.07 -4.73 -6.22
C GLY A 20 57.61 -5.17 -6.30
N SER A 21 57.28 -5.90 -7.36
CA SER A 21 56.00 -6.57 -7.62
C SER A 21 55.74 -7.74 -6.67
N GLY A 22 54.52 -7.85 -6.12
CA GLY A 22 54.07 -9.02 -5.36
C GLY A 22 52.57 -9.28 -5.59
N HIS A 23 52.25 -10.47 -6.11
CA HIS A 23 50.90 -10.98 -6.35
C HIS A 23 50.08 -11.12 -5.06
N PRO A 24 48.73 -10.99 -5.10
CA PRO A 24 47.89 -11.45 -4.00
C PRO A 24 47.62 -12.96 -4.11
N GLU A 25 47.96 -13.68 -3.04
CA GLU A 25 47.74 -15.09 -2.81
C GLU A 25 46.23 -15.36 -2.60
N LYS A 26 45.68 -16.35 -3.33
CA LYS A 26 44.27 -16.75 -3.24
C LYS A 26 44.06 -17.61 -2.00
N VAL A 27 43.24 -17.14 -1.06
CA VAL A 27 42.74 -17.94 0.06
C VAL A 27 41.59 -18.82 -0.43
N VAL A 28 41.83 -20.13 -0.48
CA VAL A 28 40.84 -21.17 -0.79
C VAL A 28 40.25 -21.69 0.52
N PHE A 29 38.94 -21.53 0.71
CA PHE A 29 38.20 -22.16 1.81
C PHE A 29 37.70 -23.55 1.38
N PRO A 30 37.86 -24.60 2.19
CA PRO A 30 37.41 -25.94 1.83
C PRO A 30 35.90 -26.12 2.04
N VAL A 31 35.22 -26.56 0.98
CA VAL A 31 33.86 -27.08 0.98
C VAL A 31 33.83 -28.39 1.77
N ARG A 32 33.01 -28.46 2.82
CA ARG A 32 32.65 -29.73 3.48
C ARG A 32 31.19 -30.06 3.20
N THR A 33 30.98 -30.93 2.21
CA THR A 33 29.73 -31.66 2.01
C THR A 33 29.64 -32.82 3.00
N ARG A 34 28.54 -32.90 3.76
CA ARG A 34 28.10 -34.15 4.41
C ARG A 34 26.58 -34.27 4.35
N HIS A 35 26.11 -35.15 3.47
CA HIS A 35 24.86 -35.88 3.66
C HIS A 35 25.10 -37.05 4.61
N PRO A 36 24.07 -37.47 5.37
CA PRO A 36 23.63 -38.85 5.19
C PRO A 36 22.09 -39.05 5.21
N LYS A 37 21.63 -39.74 4.16
CA LYS A 37 20.75 -40.91 4.13
C LYS A 37 19.44 -40.88 4.93
N ALA A 38 18.36 -40.76 4.17
CA ALA A 38 17.02 -41.26 4.48
C ALA A 38 17.00 -42.79 4.70
N ARG A 39 16.07 -43.24 5.57
CA ARG A 39 15.36 -44.54 5.49
C ARG A 39 14.41 -44.67 6.69
N TRP A 40 13.15 -44.29 6.52
CA TRP A 40 12.06 -44.75 7.39
C TRP A 40 11.03 -45.47 6.51
N THR A 41 11.00 -46.78 6.68
CA THR A 41 10.04 -47.74 6.13
C THR A 41 8.67 -47.50 6.75
N SER A 42 7.66 -47.22 5.94
CA SER A 42 6.26 -47.28 6.39
C SER A 42 5.63 -48.57 5.84
N LEU A 43 5.27 -49.45 6.77
CA LEU A 43 4.55 -50.69 6.51
C LEU A 43 3.07 -50.36 6.28
N VAL A 44 2.52 -50.97 5.24
CA VAL A 44 1.09 -51.02 4.93
C VAL A 44 0.38 -51.93 5.93
N LEU A 45 -0.73 -51.47 6.51
CA LEU A 45 -1.75 -52.38 7.03
C LEU A 45 -3.13 -51.94 6.53
N ALA A 46 -3.64 -52.69 5.57
CA ALA A 46 -5.03 -52.66 5.15
C ALA A 46 -5.88 -53.47 6.14
N ALA A 47 -6.99 -52.91 6.59
CA ALA A 47 -8.04 -53.65 7.26
C ALA A 47 -9.40 -53.21 6.69
N THR A 48 -9.83 -53.96 5.68
CA THR A 48 -11.20 -54.06 5.20
C THR A 48 -12.09 -54.74 6.25
N VAL A 49 -13.20 -54.10 6.62
CA VAL A 49 -14.37 -54.78 7.20
C VAL A 49 -15.60 -54.41 6.37
N VAL A 50 -16.21 -55.45 5.81
CA VAL A 50 -17.48 -55.44 5.09
C VAL A 50 -18.50 -56.20 5.94
N GLY A 51 -19.74 -55.70 5.95
CA GLY A 51 -20.96 -56.36 6.45
C GLY A 51 -21.78 -55.39 7.31
N GLY A 52 -23.06 -55.11 7.07
CA GLY A 52 -24.03 -55.61 6.11
C GLY A 52 -25.43 -55.30 6.65
N LEU A 53 -26.24 -54.60 5.82
CA LEU A 53 -27.71 -54.65 5.69
C LEU A 53 -28.63 -54.39 6.90
N THR A 54 -29.50 -53.37 6.76
CA THR A 54 -31.00 -53.42 6.72
C THR A 54 -31.50 -51.96 6.80
N ALA A 55 -32.00 -51.35 5.72
CA ALA A 55 -33.37 -51.44 5.17
C ALA A 55 -34.46 -50.91 6.11
N CYS A 56 -35.02 -49.75 5.78
CA CYS A 56 -36.46 -49.48 5.74
C CYS A 56 -36.71 -48.20 4.92
N SER A 57 -37.40 -48.39 3.80
CA SER A 57 -38.05 -47.35 3.00
C SER A 57 -39.11 -46.62 3.82
N ASP A 58 -39.40 -45.38 3.43
CA ASP A 58 -40.80 -44.97 3.31
C ASP A 58 -40.95 -43.93 2.19
N ASP A 59 -41.72 -44.34 1.19
CA ASP A 59 -42.24 -43.54 0.09
C ASP A 59 -43.44 -42.73 0.57
N GLY A 60 -43.65 -41.52 0.02
CA GLY A 60 -45.01 -40.97 0.08
C GLY A 60 -45.22 -39.50 -0.26
N LYS A 61 -45.57 -39.28 -1.52
CA LYS A 61 -46.58 -38.31 -2.02
C LYS A 61 -46.20 -36.82 -2.10
N SER A 62 -45.89 -36.43 -3.33
CA SER A 62 -46.45 -35.22 -3.94
C SER A 62 -47.97 -35.34 -4.10
N PRO A 63 -48.70 -34.21 -4.07
CA PRO A 63 -49.85 -34.03 -4.94
C PRO A 63 -49.73 -32.77 -5.81
N THR A 64 -49.82 -33.03 -7.11
CA THR A 64 -50.60 -32.33 -8.14
C THR A 64 -51.25 -30.98 -7.82
N ALA A 65 -50.99 -30.06 -8.76
CA ALA A 65 -51.73 -28.84 -9.02
C ALA A 65 -53.24 -29.05 -9.13
N ALA A 66 -54.01 -28.16 -8.52
CA ALA A 66 -55.41 -27.94 -8.79
C ALA A 66 -55.63 -26.48 -9.23
N LYS A 67 -56.09 -26.32 -10.47
CA LYS A 67 -56.68 -25.08 -10.98
C LYS A 67 -57.98 -24.83 -10.22
N SER A 68 -58.12 -23.65 -9.63
CA SER A 68 -59.43 -23.12 -9.22
C SER A 68 -59.67 -21.81 -9.93
N SER A 69 -60.67 -21.82 -10.82
CA SER A 69 -61.26 -20.65 -11.43
C SER A 69 -62.34 -20.15 -10.48
N ALA A 70 -62.19 -18.92 -9.99
CA ALA A 70 -63.24 -18.20 -9.28
C ALA A 70 -63.46 -16.86 -9.98
N THR A 71 -64.59 -16.79 -10.69
CA THR A 71 -65.11 -15.61 -11.36
C THR A 71 -65.83 -14.74 -10.34
N HIS A 72 -65.26 -13.58 -9.95
CA HIS A 72 -66.01 -12.55 -9.25
C HIS A 72 -65.73 -11.15 -9.83
N ALA A 73 -66.81 -10.65 -10.46
CA ALA A 73 -67.31 -9.28 -10.54
C ALA A 73 -66.31 -8.11 -10.57
N ALA A 74 -66.32 -7.43 -11.71
CA ALA A 74 -65.77 -6.10 -11.92
C ALA A 74 -66.30 -5.08 -10.90
N THR A 75 -65.38 -4.32 -10.30
CA THR A 75 -65.66 -2.99 -9.74
C THR A 75 -64.61 -2.04 -10.32
N ALA A 76 -65.09 -1.04 -11.06
CA ALA A 76 -64.26 0.00 -11.65
C ALA A 76 -63.75 0.97 -10.56
N ALA A 77 -62.46 1.29 -10.60
CA ALA A 77 -61.82 2.33 -9.80
C ALA A 77 -60.62 2.91 -10.59
N PRO A 78 -60.22 4.17 -10.33
CA PRO A 78 -59.97 5.14 -11.39
C PRO A 78 -58.54 5.15 -11.95
N THR A 79 -58.45 5.76 -13.13
CA THR A 79 -57.26 6.19 -13.87
C THR A 79 -56.14 6.79 -13.03
N GLY A 80 -54.97 6.14 -13.09
CA GLY A 80 -53.67 6.77 -13.37
C GLY A 80 -53.15 7.83 -12.39
N ALA A 81 -52.68 7.40 -11.22
CA ALA A 81 -51.62 8.12 -10.52
C ALA A 81 -50.27 7.60 -11.02
N ALA A 82 -49.50 8.47 -11.69
CA ALA A 82 -48.12 8.17 -12.08
C ALA A 82 -47.34 7.73 -10.85
N ARG A 83 -46.83 6.50 -10.89
CA ARG A 83 -45.87 5.99 -9.92
C ARG A 83 -44.59 6.78 -10.15
N ASN A 84 -44.30 7.75 -9.29
CA ASN A 84 -42.96 8.28 -9.15
C ASN A 84 -42.08 7.09 -8.75
N GLU A 85 -41.42 6.47 -9.72
CA GLU A 85 -40.22 5.70 -9.46
C GLU A 85 -39.24 6.64 -8.73
N PRO A 86 -38.57 6.19 -7.66
CA PRO A 86 -37.45 6.93 -7.13
C PRO A 86 -36.46 7.12 -8.28
N ALA A 87 -36.11 8.36 -8.56
CA ALA A 87 -34.99 8.65 -9.45
C ALA A 87 -33.82 7.78 -9.01
N GLY A 88 -33.23 7.03 -9.96
CA GLY A 88 -31.95 6.37 -9.74
C GLY A 88 -30.91 7.37 -9.22
N PRO A 89 -29.80 6.90 -8.63
CA PRO A 89 -28.79 7.78 -8.04
C PRO A 89 -28.47 8.89 -9.03
N THR A 90 -28.72 10.13 -8.59
CA THR A 90 -28.45 11.35 -9.34
C THR A 90 -27.01 11.24 -9.85
N ALA A 91 -26.81 11.38 -11.17
CA ALA A 91 -25.49 11.45 -11.76
C ALA A 91 -24.64 12.40 -10.91
N THR A 92 -23.64 11.85 -10.23
CA THR A 92 -22.68 12.63 -9.48
C THR A 92 -22.06 13.62 -10.48
N ASP A 93 -21.99 14.90 -10.10
CA ASP A 93 -21.27 15.94 -10.85
C ASP A 93 -19.77 15.61 -10.79
N VAL A 94 -19.35 14.62 -11.59
CA VAL A 94 -17.97 14.14 -11.66
C VAL A 94 -17.17 15.19 -12.44
N ARG A 95 -16.41 15.98 -11.69
CA ARG A 95 -15.56 17.05 -12.22
C ARG A 95 -14.19 16.55 -12.61
N ASP A 96 -13.63 17.13 -13.66
CA ASP A 96 -12.36 16.71 -14.22
C ASP A 96 -11.20 17.26 -13.36
N PRO A 97 -10.16 16.47 -13.05
CA PRO A 97 -8.99 16.96 -12.34
C PRO A 97 -8.10 17.83 -13.24
N VAL A 98 -7.82 19.05 -12.78
CA VAL A 98 -6.95 20.03 -13.45
C VAL A 98 -5.81 20.44 -12.53
N VAL A 99 -4.58 20.45 -13.07
CA VAL A 99 -3.41 20.94 -12.32
C VAL A 99 -3.47 22.46 -12.25
N ALA A 100 -3.64 22.98 -11.03
CA ALA A 100 -3.73 24.41 -10.74
C ALA A 100 -2.38 25.05 -10.36
N GLY A 101 -1.35 24.24 -10.11
CA GLY A 101 -0.01 24.73 -9.80
C GLY A 101 0.90 23.66 -9.21
N GLU A 102 2.09 24.08 -8.79
CA GLU A 102 3.07 23.24 -8.08
C GLU A 102 3.27 23.79 -6.67
N LEU A 103 3.27 22.89 -5.69
CA LEU A 103 3.55 23.19 -4.28
C LEU A 103 5.03 22.99 -3.94
N ALA A 104 5.71 22.10 -4.68
CA ALA A 104 7.12 21.81 -4.50
C ALA A 104 7.73 21.18 -5.76
N ARG A 105 9.05 21.26 -5.85
CA ARG A 105 9.90 20.70 -6.91
C ARG A 105 11.27 20.31 -6.33
N GLY A 106 12.02 19.49 -7.06
CA GLY A 106 13.36 19.05 -6.67
C GLY A 106 13.35 18.06 -5.51
N LEU A 107 12.28 17.27 -5.38
CA LEU A 107 12.17 16.23 -4.36
C LEU A 107 12.93 14.98 -4.81
N ASN A 108 13.64 14.36 -3.87
CA ASN A 108 14.31 13.08 -4.11
C ASN A 108 13.38 11.92 -3.75
N THR A 109 13.00 11.12 -4.74
CA THR A 109 12.18 9.90 -4.58
C THR A 109 11.00 10.04 -3.60
N PRO A 110 10.14 11.06 -3.76
CA PRO A 110 9.07 11.33 -2.82
C PRO A 110 8.06 10.17 -2.81
N TRP A 111 7.61 9.79 -1.61
CA TRP A 111 6.76 8.61 -1.43
C TRP A 111 5.48 8.91 -0.65
N GLY A 112 5.57 9.05 0.67
CA GLY A 112 4.45 9.39 1.55
C GLY A 112 4.20 10.88 1.54
N LEU A 113 2.94 11.29 1.66
CA LEU A 113 2.51 12.68 1.74
C LEU A 113 1.51 12.81 2.90
N ALA A 114 1.82 13.64 3.88
CA ALA A 114 1.01 13.84 5.07
C ALA A 114 0.67 15.35 5.23
N PRO A 115 -0.53 15.79 4.79
CA PRO A 115 -0.99 17.17 4.97
C PRO A 115 -1.05 17.57 6.45
N LEU A 116 -0.53 18.74 6.77
CA LEU A 116 -0.49 19.33 8.10
C LEU A 116 -1.69 20.28 8.32
N PRO A 117 -2.11 20.54 9.57
CA PRO A 117 -3.21 21.47 9.87
C PRO A 117 -2.99 22.91 9.38
N ASP A 118 -1.73 23.33 9.22
CA ASP A 118 -1.34 24.65 8.73
C ASP A 118 -1.30 24.75 7.19
N LYS A 119 -1.78 23.72 6.49
CA LYS A 119 -1.83 23.61 5.02
C LYS A 119 -0.47 23.44 4.34
N ASP A 120 0.59 23.13 5.08
CA ASP A 120 1.78 22.49 4.50
C ASP A 120 1.59 20.96 4.47
N ALA A 121 2.61 20.21 4.05
CA ALA A 121 2.70 18.76 4.23
C ALA A 121 4.12 18.31 4.55
N LEU A 122 4.20 17.11 5.08
CA LEU A 122 5.42 16.32 5.11
C LEU A 122 5.45 15.33 3.94
N VAL A 123 6.62 15.18 3.34
CA VAL A 123 6.91 14.21 2.29
C VAL A 123 8.09 13.36 2.70
N SER A 124 7.96 12.03 2.62
CA SER A 124 9.10 11.13 2.81
C SER A 124 9.86 10.94 1.51
N SER A 125 11.18 10.82 1.61
CA SER A 125 12.08 10.40 0.53
C SER A 125 12.46 8.94 0.70
N ARG A 126 12.10 8.09 -0.27
CA ARG A 126 12.36 6.64 -0.23
C ARG A 126 13.84 6.36 -0.02
N ASP A 127 14.68 7.00 -0.82
CA ASP A 127 16.10 6.58 -0.93
C ASP A 127 16.97 7.14 0.18
N THR A 128 16.64 8.34 0.67
CA THR A 128 17.46 9.05 1.67
C THR A 128 16.99 8.83 3.11
N GLY A 129 15.76 8.35 3.30
CA GLY A 129 15.12 8.28 4.61
C GLY A 129 14.76 9.65 5.20
N ALA A 130 14.91 10.73 4.44
CA ALA A 130 14.58 12.08 4.87
C ALA A 130 13.07 12.32 4.85
N ILE A 131 12.60 13.16 5.75
CA ILE A 131 11.29 13.80 5.70
C ILE A 131 11.51 15.27 5.41
N VAL A 132 10.80 15.79 4.41
CA VAL A 132 10.84 17.19 4.02
C VAL A 132 9.47 17.83 4.20
N ARG A 133 9.45 19.09 4.60
CA ARG A 133 8.25 19.92 4.66
C ARG A 133 8.13 20.74 3.39
N ILE A 134 6.92 20.82 2.85
CA ILE A 134 6.56 21.55 1.63
C ILE A 134 5.20 22.23 1.79
N GLY A 135 4.92 23.26 1.00
CA GLY A 135 3.58 23.83 0.89
C GLY A 135 3.57 25.34 0.73
N PRO A 136 2.39 25.98 0.83
CA PRO A 136 2.26 27.43 0.70
C PRO A 136 3.08 28.21 1.73
N GLY A 137 3.26 27.68 2.94
CA GLY A 137 4.11 28.28 3.97
C GLY A 137 5.60 27.93 3.80
N THR A 138 5.90 26.87 3.06
CA THR A 138 7.26 26.33 2.84
C THR A 138 7.50 26.13 1.33
N PRO A 139 7.65 27.22 0.54
CA PRO A 139 7.76 27.15 -0.92
C PRO A 139 9.04 26.48 -1.41
N THR A 140 10.08 26.46 -0.55
CA THR A 140 11.31 25.70 -0.76
C THR A 140 11.28 24.48 0.15
N PRO A 141 11.33 23.24 -0.38
CA PRO A 141 11.35 22.03 0.43
C PRO A 141 12.45 22.08 1.50
N THR A 142 12.05 21.84 2.75
CA THR A 142 12.95 21.94 3.90
C THR A 142 13.00 20.62 4.65
N THR A 143 14.18 20.02 4.78
CA THR A 143 14.37 18.77 5.54
C THR A 143 14.09 19.00 7.02
N VAL A 144 13.17 18.21 7.59
CA VAL A 144 12.82 18.26 9.03
C VAL A 144 13.56 17.19 9.84
N GLY A 145 14.10 16.17 9.17
CA GLY A 145 14.89 15.12 9.78
C GLY A 145 15.03 13.90 8.87
N THR A 146 15.81 12.93 9.32
CA THR A 146 15.95 11.62 8.69
C THR A 146 15.52 10.55 9.69
N VAL A 147 14.73 9.58 9.23
CA VAL A 147 14.25 8.48 10.09
C VAL A 147 15.37 7.45 10.26
N PRO A 148 15.92 7.25 11.47
CA PRO A 148 16.99 6.28 11.69
C PRO A 148 16.53 4.86 11.35
N GLY A 149 17.44 4.08 10.74
CA GLY A 149 17.19 2.67 10.40
C GLY A 149 16.45 2.44 9.08
N ALA A 150 16.00 3.49 8.38
CA ALA A 150 15.51 3.37 7.01
C ALA A 150 16.65 2.96 6.07
N VAL A 151 16.44 1.88 5.31
CA VAL A 151 17.42 1.35 4.35
C VAL A 151 16.78 1.29 2.98
N HIS A 152 17.38 2.01 2.03
CA HIS A 152 17.01 1.90 0.63
C HIS A 152 17.50 0.57 0.05
N ARG A 153 16.59 -0.18 -0.57
CA ARG A 153 16.92 -1.37 -1.38
C ARG A 153 15.82 -1.62 -2.40
N GLY A 154 16.08 -1.28 -3.66
CA GLY A 154 15.10 -1.44 -4.73
C GLY A 154 13.86 -0.58 -4.48
N GLU A 155 12.72 -1.22 -4.24
CA GLU A 155 11.45 -0.55 -3.88
C GLU A 155 11.33 -0.20 -2.40
N GLY A 156 12.23 -0.71 -1.55
CA GLY A 156 12.26 -0.43 -0.10
C GLY A 156 12.98 0.87 0.25
N GLY A 157 12.62 1.44 1.40
CA GLY A 157 13.14 2.72 1.90
C GLY A 157 12.22 3.33 2.95
N LEU A 158 12.19 4.67 3.06
CA LEU A 158 11.14 5.36 3.83
C LEU A 158 9.90 5.59 2.96
N LEU A 159 8.80 4.91 3.31
CA LEU A 159 7.61 4.81 2.48
C LEU A 159 6.46 5.68 3.02
N GLY A 160 5.35 5.08 3.45
CA GLY A 160 4.15 5.81 3.83
C GLY A 160 4.34 6.68 5.07
N LEU A 161 3.64 7.82 5.08
CA LEU A 161 3.49 8.70 6.22
C LEU A 161 2.01 8.84 6.55
N ALA A 162 1.68 8.96 7.83
CA ALA A 162 0.34 9.32 8.29
C ALA A 162 0.43 10.16 9.56
N LEU A 163 -0.34 11.24 9.66
CA LEU A 163 -0.52 11.94 10.93
C LEU A 163 -1.50 11.17 11.82
N SER A 164 -1.31 11.26 13.13
CA SER A 164 -2.33 10.84 14.09
C SER A 164 -3.66 11.55 13.80
N PRO A 165 -4.81 10.87 13.95
CA PRO A 165 -6.11 11.55 13.98
C PRO A 165 -6.20 12.63 15.07
N ASN A 166 -5.34 12.54 16.10
CA ASN A 166 -5.24 13.48 17.20
C ASN A 166 -3.95 14.33 17.15
N TYR A 167 -3.37 14.53 15.96
CA TYR A 167 -2.10 15.23 15.75
C TYR A 167 -2.03 16.62 16.37
N ALA A 168 -3.17 17.33 16.44
CA ALA A 168 -3.25 18.65 17.08
C ALA A 168 -2.87 18.64 18.58
N ASN A 169 -3.00 17.48 19.23
CA ASN A 169 -2.72 17.30 20.66
C ASN A 169 -1.50 16.43 20.93
N ASP A 170 -1.31 15.35 20.15
CA ASP A 170 -0.23 14.38 20.40
C ASP A 170 1.01 14.59 19.54
N HIS A 171 0.88 15.36 18.45
CA HIS A 171 1.93 15.63 17.47
C HIS A 171 2.59 14.38 16.89
N PHE A 172 1.87 13.26 16.83
CA PHE A 172 2.41 12.00 16.35
C PHE A 172 2.37 11.90 14.82
N LEU A 173 3.54 11.57 14.26
CA LEU A 173 3.76 11.19 12.87
C LEU A 173 4.12 9.71 12.81
N TYR A 174 3.37 8.96 12.01
CA TYR A 174 3.62 7.55 11.72
C TYR A 174 4.38 7.43 10.41
N ALA A 175 5.31 6.48 10.36
CA ALA A 175 6.07 6.16 9.17
C ALA A 175 6.18 4.65 8.97
N TYR A 176 6.03 4.22 7.72
CA TYR A 176 6.37 2.87 7.28
C TYR A 176 7.75 2.91 6.63
N LEU A 177 8.65 2.01 7.02
CA LEU A 177 9.99 1.94 6.46
C LEU A 177 10.48 0.50 6.30
N THR A 178 11.35 0.32 5.31
CA THR A 178 12.21 -0.84 5.17
C THR A 178 13.48 -0.64 6.00
N THR A 179 13.88 -1.64 6.76
CA THR A 179 15.16 -1.71 7.49
C THR A 179 16.07 -2.78 6.87
N ALA A 180 17.20 -3.07 7.51
CA ALA A 180 18.05 -4.17 7.09
C ALA A 180 17.37 -5.55 7.28
N GLU A 181 16.43 -5.68 8.21
CA GLU A 181 15.81 -6.95 8.62
C GLU A 181 14.36 -7.12 8.14
N ASP A 182 13.57 -6.06 8.09
CA ASP A 182 12.14 -6.13 7.83
C ASP A 182 11.59 -4.84 7.21
N ASN A 183 10.28 -4.82 6.97
CA ASN A 183 9.51 -3.60 6.97
C ASN A 183 8.87 -3.42 8.36
N ARG A 184 8.67 -2.16 8.77
CA ARG A 184 8.05 -1.84 10.06
C ARG A 184 7.32 -0.51 10.04
N ILE A 185 6.45 -0.33 11.02
CA ILE A 185 5.77 0.92 11.33
C ILE A 185 6.39 1.49 12.61
N VAL A 186 6.78 2.75 12.53
CA VAL A 186 7.25 3.54 13.67
C VAL A 186 6.37 4.76 13.88
N ARG A 187 6.45 5.32 15.09
CA ARG A 187 5.85 6.60 15.46
C ARG A 187 6.90 7.53 16.02
N MET A 188 6.84 8.79 15.63
CA MET A 188 7.71 9.88 16.08
C MET A 188 6.84 11.06 16.49
N THR A 189 7.40 11.99 17.26
CA THR A 189 6.80 13.31 17.45
C THR A 189 7.31 14.27 16.38
N TYR A 190 6.42 15.06 15.80
CA TYR A 190 6.78 16.13 14.87
C TYR A 190 6.04 17.41 15.23
N LEU A 191 6.80 18.43 15.59
CA LEU A 191 6.35 19.81 15.75
C LEU A 191 7.16 20.69 14.79
N PRO A 192 6.54 21.70 14.15
CA PRO A 192 7.27 22.71 13.42
C PRO A 192 8.40 23.31 14.27
N ASP A 193 9.55 23.58 13.63
CA ASP A 193 10.73 24.18 14.25
C ASP A 193 11.40 23.38 15.38
N GLN A 194 10.96 22.14 15.61
CA GLN A 194 11.62 21.20 16.52
C GLN A 194 12.27 20.05 15.72
N PRO A 195 13.36 19.46 16.25
CA PRO A 195 13.91 18.24 15.68
C PRO A 195 12.87 17.12 15.64
N LEU A 196 12.88 16.32 14.57
CA LEU A 196 12.07 15.10 14.49
C LEU A 196 12.39 14.18 15.69
N GLY A 197 11.34 13.73 16.39
CA GLY A 197 11.49 12.84 17.55
C GLY A 197 12.08 11.48 17.19
N GLN A 198 12.63 10.79 18.19
CA GLN A 198 13.16 9.43 17.99
C GLN A 198 12.03 8.44 17.65
N PRO A 199 12.26 7.48 16.73
CA PRO A 199 11.23 6.54 16.33
C PRO A 199 10.96 5.48 17.41
N GLN A 200 9.70 5.36 17.80
CA GLN A 200 9.17 4.22 18.56
C GLN A 200 8.64 3.16 17.59
N VAL A 201 9.17 1.93 17.65
CA VAL A 201 8.65 0.81 16.86
C VAL A 201 7.29 0.38 17.39
N LEU A 202 6.30 0.30 16.49
CA LEU A 202 4.93 -0.11 16.81
C LEU A 202 4.62 -1.51 16.28
N LEU A 203 5.04 -1.79 15.04
CA LEU A 203 4.86 -3.09 14.40
C LEU A 203 6.10 -3.40 13.56
N SER A 204 6.73 -4.55 13.80
CA SER A 204 7.91 -5.04 13.08
C SER A 204 7.64 -6.44 12.52
N GLY A 205 8.61 -6.99 11.79
CA GLY A 205 8.54 -8.33 11.22
C GLY A 205 7.69 -8.44 9.95
N ILE A 206 7.33 -7.31 9.32
CA ILE A 206 6.69 -7.37 8.00
C ILE A 206 7.77 -7.78 6.99
N PRO A 207 7.56 -8.82 6.16
CA PRO A 207 8.57 -9.23 5.18
C PRO A 207 9.04 -8.08 4.30
N ALA A 208 10.34 -8.05 3.99
CA ALA A 208 10.96 -7.06 3.12
C ALA A 208 11.78 -7.71 2.01
N GLY A 209 11.69 -7.15 0.80
CA GLY A 209 12.38 -7.60 -0.40
C GLY A 209 13.02 -6.44 -1.15
N SER A 210 13.70 -6.74 -2.27
CA SER A 210 14.09 -5.70 -3.24
C SER A 210 12.85 -5.15 -3.99
N ASN A 211 11.76 -5.91 -4.01
CA ASN A 211 10.47 -5.57 -4.58
C ASN A 211 9.34 -5.97 -3.61
N HIS A 212 8.17 -5.36 -3.82
CA HIS A 212 6.91 -5.71 -3.16
C HIS A 212 6.92 -5.52 -1.63
N ASN A 213 7.30 -4.31 -1.22
CA ASN A 213 7.30 -3.91 0.19
C ASN A 213 5.98 -3.27 0.64
N GLY A 214 5.00 -3.10 -0.25
CA GLY A 214 3.79 -2.32 0.01
C GLY A 214 4.14 -0.90 0.47
N GLY A 215 3.70 -0.54 1.67
CA GLY A 215 4.21 0.58 2.44
C GLY A 215 3.24 1.74 2.64
N ARG A 216 2.02 1.65 2.10
CA ARG A 216 1.01 2.69 2.32
C ARG A 216 0.40 2.51 3.69
N ILE A 217 0.39 3.58 4.48
CA ILE A 217 -0.31 3.64 5.77
C ILE A 217 -1.31 4.79 5.76
N ALA A 218 -2.44 4.59 6.41
CA ALA A 218 -3.45 5.63 6.62
C ALA A 218 -4.35 5.27 7.80
N PHE A 219 -4.85 6.27 8.52
CA PHE A 219 -5.87 6.05 9.54
C PHE A 219 -7.25 5.96 8.91
N GLY A 220 -8.00 4.94 9.30
CA GLY A 220 -9.40 4.77 8.90
C GLY A 220 -10.36 5.64 9.71
N PRO A 221 -11.63 5.73 9.28
CA PRO A 221 -12.68 6.46 10.00
C PRO A 221 -13.00 5.84 11.37
N ASP A 222 -12.53 4.63 11.63
CA ASP A 222 -12.63 3.93 12.90
C ASP A 222 -11.48 4.26 13.88
N GLY A 223 -10.56 5.15 13.49
CA GLY A 223 -9.40 5.55 14.27
C GLY A 223 -8.25 4.54 14.31
N MET A 224 -8.33 3.45 13.54
CA MET A 224 -7.27 2.44 13.46
C MET A 224 -6.30 2.77 12.33
N LEU A 225 -5.05 2.34 12.48
CA LEU A 225 -4.02 2.47 11.45
C LEU A 225 -4.08 1.26 10.53
N TYR A 226 -4.26 1.51 9.24
CA TYR A 226 -4.21 0.50 8.19
C TYR A 226 -2.87 0.55 7.46
N ALA A 227 -2.37 -0.61 7.05
CA ALA A 227 -1.12 -0.72 6.30
C ALA A 227 -1.25 -1.73 5.15
N GLY A 228 -0.99 -1.29 3.93
CA GLY A 228 -0.84 -2.18 2.77
C GLY A 228 0.58 -2.73 2.72
N THR A 229 0.72 -4.06 2.66
CA THR A 229 2.02 -4.73 2.55
C THR A 229 2.12 -5.44 1.18
N GLY A 230 3.33 -5.87 0.83
CA GLY A 230 3.53 -6.79 -0.28
C GLY A 230 4.14 -8.11 0.20
N GLU A 231 4.17 -9.11 -0.68
CA GLU A 231 4.66 -10.45 -0.33
C GLU A 231 6.20 -10.60 -0.35
N ALA A 232 6.91 -9.51 -0.65
CA ALA A 232 8.38 -9.41 -0.64
C ALA A 232 9.11 -10.39 -1.58
N GLY A 233 8.45 -10.82 -2.67
CA GLY A 233 8.95 -11.82 -3.62
C GLY A 233 8.66 -13.27 -3.24
N GLU A 234 8.11 -13.51 -2.05
CA GLU A 234 7.75 -14.83 -1.53
C GLU A 234 6.24 -15.07 -1.60
N LYS A 235 5.76 -15.49 -2.78
CA LYS A 235 4.32 -15.58 -3.10
C LYS A 235 3.47 -16.32 -2.06
N PRO A 236 3.92 -17.42 -1.43
CA PRO A 236 3.14 -18.10 -0.40
C PRO A 236 2.76 -17.22 0.80
N ASN A 237 3.54 -16.16 1.08
CA ASN A 237 3.22 -15.21 2.15
C ASN A 237 1.81 -14.65 2.01
N ALA A 238 1.37 -14.32 0.79
CA ALA A 238 0.08 -13.68 0.55
C ALA A 238 -1.10 -14.53 1.06
N GLN A 239 -1.03 -15.85 0.91
CA GLN A 239 -2.08 -16.79 1.33
C GLN A 239 -1.94 -17.28 2.78
N ASP A 240 -0.77 -17.13 3.40
CA ASP A 240 -0.56 -17.50 4.80
C ASP A 240 -1.11 -16.43 5.75
N PRO A 241 -2.16 -16.72 6.57
CA PRO A 241 -2.68 -15.78 7.56
C PRO A 241 -1.73 -15.52 8.73
N GLY A 242 -0.71 -16.36 8.92
CA GLY A 242 0.37 -16.16 9.91
C GLY A 242 1.48 -15.20 9.44
N SER A 243 1.55 -14.90 8.14
CA SER A 243 2.50 -13.95 7.56
C SER A 243 1.91 -12.54 7.48
N LEU A 244 2.76 -11.52 7.64
CA LEU A 244 2.40 -10.11 7.43
C LEU A 244 2.62 -9.66 5.98
N GLY A 245 3.21 -10.50 5.13
CA GLY A 245 3.45 -10.21 3.72
C GLY A 245 2.20 -10.45 2.87
N GLY A 246 1.93 -9.54 1.93
CA GLY A 246 0.80 -9.65 1.01
C GLY A 246 -0.55 -9.50 1.71
N LYS A 247 -0.67 -8.48 2.57
CA LYS A 247 -1.82 -8.21 3.44
C LYS A 247 -2.26 -6.76 3.35
N ILE A 248 -3.49 -6.50 3.78
CA ILE A 248 -3.81 -5.24 4.44
C ILE A 248 -3.88 -5.54 5.93
N LEU A 249 -3.15 -4.77 6.72
CA LEU A 249 -3.11 -4.85 8.18
C LEU A 249 -3.98 -3.74 8.77
N ARG A 250 -4.52 -3.98 9.97
CA ARG A 250 -5.28 -3.03 10.78
C ARG A 250 -4.84 -3.16 12.24
N VAL A 251 -4.24 -2.09 12.77
CA VAL A 251 -3.69 -2.02 14.13
C VAL A 251 -4.21 -0.80 14.88
N THR A 252 -4.16 -0.85 16.21
CA THR A 252 -4.39 0.36 17.03
C THR A 252 -3.27 1.38 16.80
N PRO A 253 -3.46 2.66 17.18
CA PRO A 253 -2.38 3.66 17.15
C PRO A 253 -1.11 3.25 17.93
N GLU A 254 -1.21 2.27 18.83
CA GLU A 254 -0.10 1.69 19.60
C GLU A 254 0.51 0.43 18.95
N GLY A 255 0.07 0.04 17.74
CA GLY A 255 0.63 -1.07 16.98
C GLY A 255 0.09 -2.45 17.33
N LYS A 256 -0.89 -2.56 18.24
CA LYS A 256 -1.52 -3.84 18.58
C LYS A 256 -2.54 -4.25 17.52
N PRO A 257 -2.81 -5.55 17.31
CA PRO A 257 -3.98 -6.00 16.53
C PRO A 257 -5.24 -5.25 16.96
N ALA A 258 -5.93 -4.64 16.00
CA ALA A 258 -7.10 -3.82 16.33
C ALA A 258 -8.28 -4.71 16.79
N PRO A 259 -9.09 -4.24 17.75
CA PRO A 259 -10.31 -4.94 18.15
C PRO A 259 -11.24 -5.19 16.96
N GLY A 260 -11.82 -6.40 16.90
CA GLY A 260 -12.70 -6.80 15.80
C GLY A 260 -11.97 -7.26 14.53
N ASN A 261 -10.65 -7.44 14.56
CA ASN A 261 -9.94 -8.06 13.45
C ASN A 261 -10.43 -9.50 13.21
N PRO A 262 -10.47 -9.95 11.94
CA PRO A 262 -11.07 -11.23 11.55
C PRO A 262 -10.22 -12.45 11.94
N PHE A 263 -8.93 -12.26 12.20
CA PHE A 263 -8.00 -13.33 12.57
C PHE A 263 -7.59 -13.19 14.05
N PRO A 264 -7.70 -14.24 14.88
CA PRO A 264 -7.39 -14.16 16.30
C PRO A 264 -5.97 -13.66 16.59
N ASN A 265 -5.86 -12.64 17.44
CA ASN A 265 -4.58 -12.02 17.85
C ASN A 265 -3.67 -11.60 16.68
N SER A 266 -4.25 -11.28 15.52
CA SER A 266 -3.50 -10.95 14.31
C SER A 266 -3.85 -9.56 13.80
N PRO A 267 -2.86 -8.77 13.32
CA PRO A 267 -3.10 -7.49 12.70
C PRO A 267 -3.71 -7.62 11.29
N VAL A 268 -3.82 -8.83 10.73
CA VAL A 268 -4.34 -9.03 9.38
C VAL A 268 -5.81 -8.63 9.29
N TRP A 269 -6.12 -7.75 8.33
CA TRP A 269 -7.47 -7.33 7.97
C TRP A 269 -7.99 -8.05 6.72
N SER A 270 -7.15 -8.17 5.69
CA SER A 270 -7.39 -8.99 4.50
C SER A 270 -6.08 -9.59 3.97
N LEU A 271 -6.19 -10.63 3.15
CA LEU A 271 -5.06 -11.39 2.64
C LEU A 271 -5.20 -11.71 1.14
N GLY A 272 -4.19 -12.39 0.59
CA GLY A 272 -4.15 -12.72 -0.82
C GLY A 272 -3.83 -11.51 -1.69
N HIS A 273 -2.98 -10.60 -1.17
CA HIS A 273 -2.49 -9.44 -1.91
C HIS A 273 -1.04 -9.66 -2.38
N ARG A 274 -0.69 -9.07 -3.52
CA ARG A 274 0.66 -9.03 -4.09
C ARG A 274 1.46 -7.86 -3.54
N ASN A 275 1.01 -6.63 -3.75
CA ASN A 275 1.75 -5.41 -3.37
C ASN A 275 0.80 -4.19 -3.28
N VAL A 276 0.24 -3.95 -2.10
CA VAL A 276 -0.76 -2.88 -1.88
C VAL A 276 -0.08 -1.55 -1.58
N GLN A 277 -0.40 -0.50 -2.34
CA GLN A 277 0.26 0.82 -2.19
C GLN A 277 -0.68 2.03 -2.25
N GLY A 278 -1.98 1.81 -2.25
CA GLY A 278 -2.99 2.85 -2.06
C GLY A 278 -4.07 2.36 -1.12
N LEU A 279 -4.52 3.25 -0.24
CA LEU A 279 -5.61 3.01 0.71
C LEU A 279 -6.42 4.30 0.80
N ALA A 280 -7.74 4.22 0.66
CA ALA A 280 -8.65 5.34 0.89
C ALA A 280 -10.02 4.82 1.34
N TRP A 281 -10.80 5.68 1.99
CA TRP A 281 -12.17 5.35 2.40
C TRP A 281 -13.16 6.19 1.59
N ASP A 282 -14.25 5.57 1.20
CA ASP A 282 -15.36 6.30 0.59
C ASP A 282 -16.22 7.03 1.62
N SER A 283 -17.22 7.78 1.14
CA SER A 283 -18.15 8.55 1.96
C SER A 283 -18.93 7.71 2.97
N THR A 284 -19.04 6.40 2.75
CA THR A 284 -19.72 5.45 3.65
C THR A 284 -18.75 4.73 4.60
N GLY A 285 -17.46 5.07 4.56
CA GLY A 285 -16.43 4.49 5.41
C GLY A 285 -15.95 3.11 4.96
N ARG A 286 -16.21 2.70 3.71
CA ARG A 286 -15.68 1.43 3.17
C ARG A 286 -14.26 1.65 2.65
N LEU A 287 -13.37 0.70 2.92
CA LEU A 287 -11.97 0.76 2.52
C LEU A 287 -11.81 0.33 1.06
N TRP A 288 -11.06 1.09 0.30
CA TRP A 288 -10.61 0.79 -1.06
C TRP A 288 -9.10 0.69 -1.09
N ALA A 289 -8.56 -0.16 -1.97
CA ALA A 289 -7.12 -0.31 -2.13
C ALA A 289 -6.74 -0.52 -3.59
N SER A 290 -5.61 0.03 -4.00
CA SER A 290 -4.96 -0.26 -5.27
C SER A 290 -3.83 -1.25 -5.09
N GLU A 291 -3.59 -2.05 -6.13
CA GLU A 291 -2.62 -3.12 -6.07
C GLU A 291 -1.91 -3.33 -7.41
N PHE A 292 -0.60 -3.59 -7.34
CA PHE A 292 0.18 -3.97 -8.51
C PHE A 292 -0.03 -5.45 -8.86
N GLY A 293 -0.43 -5.71 -10.09
CA GLY A 293 -0.36 -7.01 -10.74
C GLY A 293 1.08 -7.46 -11.00
N GLN A 294 1.24 -8.70 -11.49
CA GLN A 294 2.55 -9.18 -11.92
C GLN A 294 2.87 -8.66 -13.32
N ASP A 295 2.17 -9.21 -14.30
CA ASP A 295 2.39 -8.92 -15.72
C ASP A 295 1.08 -8.62 -16.44
N THR A 296 -0.08 -8.97 -15.87
CA THR A 296 -1.35 -8.95 -16.59
C THR A 296 -2.30 -7.90 -16.04
N TRP A 297 -2.61 -7.94 -14.74
CA TRP A 297 -3.72 -7.15 -14.18
C TRP A 297 -3.33 -6.43 -12.91
N ASP A 298 -3.24 -5.11 -12.99
CA ASP A 298 -3.33 -4.24 -11.82
C ASP A 298 -4.78 -4.08 -11.37
N GLU A 299 -4.99 -3.75 -10.10
CA GLU A 299 -6.31 -3.84 -9.48
C GLU A 299 -6.67 -2.61 -8.65
N LEU A 300 -7.98 -2.36 -8.62
CA LEU A 300 -8.66 -1.58 -7.59
C LEU A 300 -9.63 -2.53 -6.88
N ASN A 301 -9.56 -2.56 -5.57
CA ASN A 301 -10.28 -3.50 -4.71
C ASN A 301 -11.15 -2.75 -3.70
N LEU A 302 -12.39 -3.19 -3.52
CA LEU A 302 -13.23 -2.81 -2.40
C LEU A 302 -12.99 -3.80 -1.25
N ILE A 303 -12.31 -3.33 -0.21
CA ILE A 303 -11.75 -4.18 0.84
C ILE A 303 -12.80 -4.59 1.88
N ARG A 304 -12.90 -5.90 2.09
CA ARG A 304 -13.76 -6.57 3.07
C ARG A 304 -12.92 -7.27 4.13
N SER A 305 -13.37 -7.18 5.38
CA SER A 305 -12.73 -7.87 6.51
C SER A 305 -12.68 -9.38 6.28
N GLY A 306 -11.50 -9.97 6.47
CA GLY A 306 -11.25 -11.41 6.39
C GLY A 306 -11.23 -11.98 4.97
N ALA A 307 -11.50 -11.15 3.95
CA ALA A 307 -11.55 -11.60 2.57
C ALA A 307 -10.17 -11.91 1.99
N ASN A 308 -10.15 -12.81 1.01
CA ASN A 308 -8.97 -13.25 0.28
C ASN A 308 -9.05 -12.73 -1.17
N TYR A 309 -8.06 -11.96 -1.62
CA TYR A 309 -8.01 -11.32 -2.95
C TYR A 309 -7.28 -12.19 -3.99
N GLY A 310 -6.92 -13.42 -3.64
CA GLY A 310 -6.58 -14.46 -4.60
C GLY A 310 -5.11 -14.58 -4.95
N TRP A 311 -4.28 -13.56 -4.80
CA TRP A 311 -2.86 -13.67 -5.12
C TRP A 311 -2.15 -14.73 -4.25
N PRO A 312 -1.33 -15.65 -4.79
CA PRO A 312 -0.90 -15.76 -6.21
C PRO A 312 -1.72 -16.74 -7.06
N VAL A 313 -2.82 -17.26 -6.51
CA VAL A 313 -3.66 -18.25 -7.20
C VAL A 313 -4.46 -17.61 -8.33
N VAL A 314 -4.89 -16.36 -8.13
CA VAL A 314 -5.60 -15.52 -9.11
C VAL A 314 -4.92 -14.16 -9.21
N GLU A 315 -4.87 -13.62 -10.43
CA GLU A 315 -4.45 -12.24 -10.76
C GLU A 315 -5.57 -11.62 -11.60
N GLY A 316 -6.15 -10.50 -11.15
CA GLY A 316 -7.35 -9.92 -11.74
C GLY A 316 -8.62 -10.71 -11.43
N SER A 317 -9.63 -10.55 -12.28
CA SER A 317 -10.90 -11.26 -12.12
C SER A 317 -10.80 -12.75 -12.45
N GLY A 318 -11.33 -13.60 -11.57
CA GLY A 318 -11.44 -15.04 -11.74
C GLY A 318 -12.87 -15.57 -11.50
N ASN A 319 -13.03 -16.88 -11.71
CA ASN A 319 -14.30 -17.61 -11.52
C ASN A 319 -14.35 -18.42 -10.21
N ASP A 320 -13.27 -18.42 -9.42
CA ASP A 320 -13.22 -19.16 -8.15
C ASP A 320 -13.86 -18.32 -7.03
N PRO A 321 -15.01 -18.76 -6.47
CA PRO A 321 -15.76 -17.97 -5.49
C PRO A 321 -15.05 -17.82 -4.14
N ARG A 322 -13.92 -18.51 -3.93
CA ARG A 322 -13.09 -18.34 -2.72
C ARG A 322 -12.34 -17.00 -2.71
N TYR A 323 -12.20 -16.37 -3.87
CA TYR A 323 -11.44 -15.12 -4.03
C TYR A 323 -12.37 -13.97 -4.42
N VAL A 324 -12.09 -12.79 -3.87
CA VAL A 324 -12.81 -11.57 -4.20
C VAL A 324 -12.18 -10.95 -5.43
N ASN A 325 -12.96 -10.78 -6.50
CA ASN A 325 -12.51 -10.10 -7.70
C ASN A 325 -12.33 -8.60 -7.47
N PRO A 326 -11.40 -7.95 -8.20
CA PRO A 326 -11.27 -6.52 -8.21
C PRO A 326 -12.51 -5.84 -8.81
N VAL A 327 -12.79 -4.62 -8.36
CA VAL A 327 -13.91 -3.81 -8.88
C VAL A 327 -13.56 -3.14 -10.20
N ALA A 328 -12.27 -2.97 -10.48
CA ALA A 328 -11.70 -2.55 -11.75
C ALA A 328 -10.28 -3.11 -11.89
N GLN A 329 -9.86 -3.37 -13.12
CA GLN A 329 -8.52 -3.87 -13.42
C GLN A 329 -7.95 -3.20 -14.67
N TRP A 330 -6.62 -3.14 -14.77
CA TRP A 330 -5.90 -2.51 -15.87
C TRP A 330 -4.74 -3.38 -16.33
N ALA A 331 -4.38 -3.29 -17.61
CA ALA A 331 -3.08 -3.78 -18.07
C ALA A 331 -1.97 -3.05 -17.30
N THR A 332 -0.88 -3.76 -16.99
CA THR A 332 0.20 -3.21 -16.15
C THR A 332 0.87 -1.97 -16.75
N ASP A 333 0.91 -1.88 -18.08
CA ASP A 333 1.41 -0.73 -18.85
C ASP A 333 0.51 0.51 -18.74
N ASP A 334 -0.78 0.32 -18.45
CA ASP A 334 -1.75 1.41 -18.36
C ASP A 334 -1.89 1.98 -16.94
N ALA A 335 -1.42 1.26 -15.93
CA ALA A 335 -1.51 1.68 -14.53
C ALA A 335 -0.18 1.55 -13.79
N SER A 336 0.14 0.37 -13.27
CA SER A 336 1.10 0.15 -12.18
C SER A 336 0.77 1.09 -10.99
N PRO A 337 -0.39 0.90 -10.34
CA PRO A 337 -1.04 1.89 -9.49
C PRO A 337 -0.42 1.96 -8.09
N SER A 338 -0.32 3.17 -7.54
CA SER A 338 0.08 3.37 -6.15
C SER A 338 -0.96 4.13 -5.34
N GLY A 339 -0.70 5.37 -4.92
CA GLY A 339 -1.61 6.09 -4.04
C GLY A 339 -2.99 6.25 -4.66
N ILE A 340 -4.02 6.13 -3.83
CA ILE A 340 -5.39 6.49 -4.18
C ILE A 340 -5.92 7.53 -3.18
N ALA A 341 -6.80 8.38 -3.67
CA ALA A 341 -7.60 9.29 -2.87
C ALA A 341 -9.07 9.15 -3.28
N ILE A 342 -9.98 9.39 -2.35
CA ILE A 342 -11.41 9.46 -2.66
C ILE A 342 -11.90 10.85 -2.28
N LEU A 343 -12.50 11.55 -3.24
CA LEU A 343 -13.20 12.83 -3.03
C LEU A 343 -14.66 12.66 -3.43
N GLY A 344 -15.57 12.88 -2.47
CA GLY A 344 -16.97 12.49 -2.63
C GLY A 344 -17.04 10.98 -2.85
N ASP A 345 -17.65 10.57 -3.96
CA ASP A 345 -17.74 9.17 -4.38
C ASP A 345 -16.94 8.93 -5.67
N VAL A 346 -15.73 9.49 -5.77
CA VAL A 346 -14.85 9.31 -6.94
C VAL A 346 -13.45 8.91 -6.46
N VAL A 347 -12.97 7.75 -6.94
CA VAL A 347 -11.60 7.29 -6.73
C VAL A 347 -10.68 8.00 -7.72
N TYR A 348 -9.58 8.54 -7.22
CA TYR A 348 -8.46 9.03 -7.99
C TYR A 348 -7.25 8.16 -7.72
N LEU A 349 -6.64 7.60 -8.76
CA LEU A 349 -5.57 6.60 -8.64
C LEU A 349 -4.34 7.05 -9.42
N ALA A 350 -3.23 7.21 -8.71
CA ALA A 350 -1.94 7.61 -9.26
C ALA A 350 -1.23 6.39 -9.87
N SER A 351 -0.85 6.48 -11.14
CA SER A 351 -0.22 5.40 -11.90
C SER A 351 1.22 5.72 -12.23
N LEU A 352 2.11 4.77 -11.91
CA LEU A 352 3.53 4.89 -12.17
C LEU A 352 3.85 4.65 -13.65
N LYS A 353 3.87 3.38 -14.08
CA LYS A 353 4.20 3.00 -15.46
C LYS A 353 3.20 3.55 -16.46
N GLY A 354 1.93 3.65 -16.05
CA GLY A 354 0.87 4.25 -16.87
C GLY A 354 0.97 5.77 -17.02
N GLU A 355 1.79 6.43 -16.20
CA GLU A 355 2.07 7.88 -16.23
C GLU A 355 0.79 8.75 -16.29
N ARG A 356 -0.22 8.39 -15.51
CA ARG A 356 -1.56 9.00 -15.57
C ARG A 356 -2.27 8.99 -14.22
N LEU A 357 -3.27 9.85 -14.08
CA LEU A 357 -4.21 9.83 -12.97
C LEU A 357 -5.51 9.24 -13.48
N TRP A 358 -5.91 8.08 -12.96
CA TRP A 358 -7.22 7.50 -13.24
C TRP A 358 -8.28 8.15 -12.35
N GLN A 359 -9.45 8.40 -12.92
CA GLN A 359 -10.67 8.80 -12.22
C GLN A 359 -11.71 7.70 -12.39
N ALA A 360 -12.23 7.15 -11.28
CA ALA A 360 -13.24 6.10 -11.29
C ALA A 360 -14.38 6.44 -10.33
N PRO A 361 -15.53 6.94 -10.84
CA PRO A 361 -16.70 7.20 -10.02
C PRO A 361 -17.22 5.91 -9.36
N ILE A 362 -17.49 5.96 -8.06
CA ILE A 362 -18.05 4.85 -7.29
C ILE A 362 -19.55 4.78 -7.58
N ASP A 363 -20.01 3.58 -7.90
CA ASP A 363 -21.44 3.24 -8.01
C ASP A 363 -21.72 2.00 -7.16
N GLY A 364 -22.33 2.22 -5.99
CA GLY A 364 -22.58 1.17 -5.02
C GLY A 364 -21.28 0.48 -4.59
N SER A 365 -21.12 -0.81 -4.89
CA SER A 365 -19.92 -1.60 -4.60
C SER A 365 -19.00 -1.79 -5.82
N THR A 366 -19.22 -1.01 -6.88
CA THR A 366 -18.49 -1.05 -8.15
C THR A 366 -18.00 0.35 -8.52
N VAL A 367 -17.37 0.49 -9.69
CA VAL A 367 -17.03 1.79 -10.26
C VAL A 367 -17.55 1.88 -11.70
N ALA A 368 -17.90 3.09 -12.11
CA ALA A 368 -18.12 3.42 -13.51
C ALA A 368 -16.78 3.30 -14.30
N PRO A 369 -16.83 3.18 -15.64
CA PRO A 369 -15.63 3.06 -16.47
C PRO A 369 -14.58 4.15 -16.14
N PRO A 370 -13.35 3.76 -15.77
CA PRO A 370 -12.32 4.72 -15.40
C PRO A 370 -11.90 5.62 -16.58
N LYS A 371 -11.71 6.92 -16.32
CA LYS A 371 -11.19 7.91 -17.28
C LYS A 371 -9.76 8.30 -16.92
N ALA A 372 -8.88 8.35 -17.91
CA ALA A 372 -7.48 8.73 -17.74
C ALA A 372 -7.28 10.24 -17.88
N PHE A 373 -6.44 10.81 -17.01
CA PHE A 373 -6.02 12.21 -17.04
C PHE A 373 -4.51 12.32 -16.92
N LEU A 374 -3.96 13.46 -17.37
CA LEU A 374 -2.55 13.83 -17.24
C LEU A 374 -1.56 12.86 -17.91
N GLN A 375 -2.03 11.99 -18.81
CA GLN A 375 -1.23 10.93 -19.42
C GLN A 375 0.06 11.45 -20.04
N GLY A 376 1.21 10.96 -19.56
CA GLY A 376 2.56 11.31 -20.02
C GLY A 376 3.01 12.75 -19.71
N LYS A 377 2.13 13.59 -19.15
CA LYS A 377 2.40 15.02 -18.96
C LYS A 377 3.45 15.26 -17.88
N TYR A 378 3.31 14.56 -16.76
CA TYR A 378 4.19 14.67 -15.58
C TYR A 378 4.97 13.38 -15.30
N GLY A 379 4.93 12.42 -16.23
CA GLY A 379 5.53 11.11 -16.04
C GLY A 379 4.80 10.28 -14.97
N ARG A 380 5.59 9.50 -14.23
CA ARG A 380 5.19 8.56 -13.18
C ARG A 380 4.54 9.28 -12.02
N LEU A 381 3.37 8.81 -11.60
CA LEU A 381 2.62 9.36 -10.48
C LEU A 381 2.55 8.35 -9.33
N ARG A 382 2.98 8.76 -8.13
CA ARG A 382 3.11 7.89 -6.95
C ARG A 382 1.99 8.06 -5.95
N THR A 383 1.70 9.28 -5.56
CA THR A 383 0.82 9.54 -4.41
C THR A 383 -0.18 10.60 -4.77
N VAL A 384 -1.44 10.35 -4.47
CA VAL A 384 -2.51 11.36 -4.51
C VAL A 384 -3.18 11.36 -3.15
N VAL A 385 -3.41 12.55 -2.59
CA VAL A 385 -4.07 12.74 -1.29
C VAL A 385 -5.14 13.81 -1.43
N ALA A 386 -6.35 13.53 -0.96
CA ALA A 386 -7.40 14.52 -0.81
C ALA A 386 -7.06 15.46 0.36
N VAL A 387 -7.08 16.77 0.12
CA VAL A 387 -6.70 17.78 1.13
C VAL A 387 -7.83 18.72 1.51
N ALA A 388 -8.82 18.89 0.62
CA ALA A 388 -10.01 19.68 0.84
C ALA A 388 -11.10 19.24 -0.15
N PRO A 389 -12.37 19.62 0.05
CA PRO A 389 -13.41 19.40 -0.95
C PRO A 389 -12.98 19.95 -2.32
N GLY A 390 -12.90 19.09 -3.34
CA GLY A 390 -12.51 19.47 -4.69
C GLY A 390 -11.01 19.73 -4.89
N GLU A 391 -10.14 19.43 -3.93
CA GLU A 391 -8.70 19.61 -4.06
C GLU A 391 -7.91 18.38 -3.59
N MET A 392 -6.92 17.99 -4.40
CA MET A 392 -5.96 16.93 -4.11
C MET A 392 -4.55 17.40 -4.39
N TRP A 393 -3.59 16.80 -3.70
CA TRP A 393 -2.18 16.97 -4.03
C TRP A 393 -1.63 15.67 -4.62
N LEU A 394 -0.86 15.81 -5.69
CA LEU A 394 -0.37 14.71 -6.52
C LEU A 394 1.16 14.76 -6.62
N VAL A 395 1.81 13.63 -6.36
CA VAL A 395 3.27 13.50 -6.27
C VAL A 395 3.80 12.73 -7.49
N THR A 396 4.77 13.31 -8.20
CA THR A 396 5.49 12.63 -9.30
C THR A 396 6.59 11.73 -8.76
N ASN A 397 7.10 10.79 -9.56
CA ASN A 397 8.11 9.83 -9.11
C ASN A 397 9.08 9.36 -10.21
N GLU A 398 9.58 10.31 -10.99
CA GLU A 398 10.58 10.06 -12.04
C GLU A 398 11.94 9.66 -11.47
N THR A 399 12.27 10.13 -10.26
CA THR A 399 13.59 9.91 -9.65
C THR A 399 13.73 8.53 -9.00
N ASP A 400 12.73 7.65 -9.11
CA ASP A 400 12.66 6.36 -8.43
C ASP A 400 13.55 5.25 -9.01
N GLY A 401 14.32 5.58 -10.06
CA GLY A 401 15.19 4.68 -10.82
C GLY A 401 14.53 4.03 -12.03
N ARG A 402 13.23 4.30 -12.27
CA ARG A 402 12.46 3.76 -13.41
C ARG A 402 11.88 4.85 -14.32
N GLY A 403 12.03 6.12 -13.97
CA GLY A 403 11.65 7.27 -14.80
C GLY A 403 12.79 7.82 -15.65
N SER A 404 12.51 8.93 -16.32
CA SER A 404 13.44 9.80 -17.03
C SER A 404 13.35 11.23 -16.46
N PRO A 405 13.97 11.50 -15.29
CA PRO A 405 13.82 12.77 -14.57
C PRO A 405 14.10 14.00 -15.43
N ARG A 406 13.22 14.99 -15.32
CA ARG A 406 13.37 16.31 -15.93
C ARG A 406 13.83 17.31 -14.87
N GLU A 407 14.24 18.50 -15.31
CA GLU A 407 14.63 19.57 -14.40
C GLU A 407 13.51 19.92 -13.42
N GLY A 408 13.79 19.84 -12.13
CA GLY A 408 12.84 20.11 -11.06
C GLY A 408 12.01 18.91 -10.63
N ASP A 409 12.22 17.72 -11.20
CA ASP A 409 11.60 16.52 -10.67
C ASP A 409 12.30 16.04 -9.39
N ASP A 410 11.60 15.43 -8.43
CA ASP A 410 10.15 15.23 -8.42
C ASP A 410 9.37 16.41 -7.81
N ARG A 411 8.06 16.43 -8.08
CA ARG A 411 7.16 17.55 -7.78
C ARG A 411 5.98 17.13 -6.91
N VAL A 412 5.41 18.11 -6.22
CA VAL A 412 4.04 18.02 -5.67
C VAL A 412 3.17 19.01 -6.43
N LEU A 413 2.16 18.50 -7.12
CA LEU A 413 1.20 19.25 -7.92
C LEU A 413 -0.06 19.51 -7.10
N ARG A 414 -0.59 20.73 -7.18
CA ARG A 414 -1.93 21.07 -6.69
C ARG A 414 -2.95 20.78 -7.79
N VAL A 415 -3.90 19.89 -7.52
CA VAL A 415 -4.95 19.48 -8.45
C VAL A 415 -6.30 19.91 -7.91
N VAL A 416 -7.09 20.61 -8.73
CA VAL A 416 -8.46 21.02 -8.41
C VAL A 416 -9.45 20.32 -9.34
N LEU A 417 -10.68 20.10 -8.87
CA LEU A 417 -11.74 19.52 -9.68
C LEU A 417 -12.56 20.62 -10.35
N SER A 418 -12.59 20.64 -11.69
CA SER A 418 -13.28 21.63 -12.52
C SER A 418 -14.46 21.07 -13.27
#